data_AF-A0A9D7M8U2-F1
#
_entry.id   AF-A0A9D7M8U2-F1
#
_cell.length_a   1.000
_cell.length_b   1.000
_cell.length_c   1.000
_cell.angle_alpha   90.00
_cell.angle_beta   90.00
_cell.angle_gamma   90.00
#
_symmetry.space_group_name_H-M   'P 1'
#
loop_
_entity.id
_entity.type
_entity.pdbx_description
1 polymer ?
#
loop_
_entity_poly.entity_id
_entity_poly.type
_entity_poly.pdbx_seq_one_letter_code
_entity_poly.pdbx_strand_id
1 'polypeptide(L)'
;MHPICPVAWWHGHIYADKNESGWDAPVNLGNKVNTKGNELFPFITDDNILYFSSNGLVGMGGLDIYESTYKDGKRSEPRNMGYPVNTHKDDFGLVLNKEGEKRIPCF
;
A
#
# COMPACT_ATOMS: atom_id res chain seq x y z
N MET A 1 10.06 -7.25 12.05
CA MET A 1 9.72 -5.92 11.51
C MET A 1 10.84 -5.47 10.59
N HIS A 2 10.71 -5.69 9.29
CA HIS A 2 11.65 -5.16 8.29
C HIS A 2 11.13 -3.79 7.83
N PRO A 3 11.87 -2.69 8.02
CA PRO A 3 11.46 -1.38 7.54
C PRO A 3 11.57 -1.33 6.01
N ILE A 4 10.45 -1.20 5.32
CA ILE A 4 10.36 -1.04 3.85
C ILE A 4 10.33 0.47 3.55
N CYS A 5 11.16 0.94 2.61
CA CYS A 5 11.15 2.35 2.19
C CYS A 5 10.27 2.49 0.94
N PRO A 6 9.33 3.46 0.93
CA PRO A 6 8.57 3.76 -0.26
C PRO A 6 9.48 4.46 -1.28
N VAL A 7 9.97 3.71 -2.26
CA VAL A 7 10.66 4.26 -3.43
C VAL A 7 9.61 4.66 -4.48
N ALA A 8 8.93 5.77 -4.22
CA ALA A 8 7.99 6.36 -5.17
C ALA A 8 8.69 7.47 -5.98
N TRP A 9 9.32 7.11 -7.10
CA TRP A 9 9.71 8.09 -8.11
C TRP A 9 9.43 7.53 -9.50
N TRP A 10 8.32 7.99 -10.10
CA TRP A 10 7.93 7.90 -11.50
C TRP A 10 8.01 6.50 -12.17
N HIS A 11 6.86 5.96 -12.59
CA HIS A 11 6.71 4.87 -13.58
C HIS A 11 6.92 3.40 -13.14
N GLY A 12 6.44 2.99 -11.96
CA GLY A 12 6.10 1.57 -11.76
C GLY A 12 7.06 0.72 -10.91
N HIS A 13 7.76 1.37 -9.99
CA HIS A 13 8.60 0.74 -8.96
C HIS A 13 7.90 0.92 -7.61
N ILE A 14 7.44 -0.15 -6.94
CA ILE A 14 6.57 -0.02 -5.76
C ILE A 14 7.32 -0.15 -4.43
N TYR A 15 8.24 -1.09 -4.28
CA TYR A 15 8.88 -1.33 -2.98
C TYR A 15 10.24 -2.00 -3.13
N ALA A 16 11.13 -1.70 -2.19
CA ALA A 16 12.44 -2.32 -2.01
C ALA A 16 12.54 -2.85 -0.58
N ASP A 17 12.96 -4.10 -0.42
CA ASP A 17 13.21 -4.67 0.90
C ASP A 17 14.57 -4.20 1.43
N LYS A 18 14.64 -3.90 2.73
CA LYS A 18 15.90 -3.56 3.39
C LYS A 18 16.56 -4.82 3.89
N ASN A 19 17.75 -5.11 3.39
CA ASN A 19 18.62 -6.16 3.88
C ASN A 19 19.89 -5.58 4.55
N GLU A 20 20.75 -6.45 5.07
CA GLU A 20 22.01 -6.03 5.74
C GLU A 20 22.95 -5.25 4.81
N SER A 21 22.81 -5.41 3.49
CA SER A 21 23.64 -4.77 2.46
C SER A 21 23.02 -3.49 1.87
N GLY A 22 21.79 -3.13 2.26
CA GLY A 22 21.09 -1.95 1.75
C GLY A 22 19.68 -2.24 1.29
N TRP A 23 19.26 -1.57 0.21
CA TRP A 23 17.93 -1.73 -0.39
C TRP A 23 18.02 -2.65 -1.60
N ASP A 24 17.10 -3.60 -1.70
CA ASP A 24 16.94 -4.41 -2.90
C ASP A 24 16.38 -3.60 -4.07
N ALA A 25 16.51 -4.15 -5.29
CA ALA A 25 15.93 -3.54 -6.46
C ALA A 25 14.40 -3.46 -6.33
N PRO A 26 13.77 -2.34 -6.73
CA PRO A 26 12.34 -2.20 -6.60
C PRO A 26 11.57 -3.20 -7.45
N VAL A 27 10.53 -3.79 -6.87
CA VAL A 27 9.69 -4.79 -7.54
C VAL A 27 8.38 -4.16 -8.01
N ASN A 28 7.97 -4.51 -9.23
CA ASN A 28 6.64 -4.20 -9.78
C ASN A 28 5.65 -5.29 -9.33
N LEU A 29 4.53 -4.89 -8.72
CA LEU A 29 3.52 -5.81 -8.17
C LEU A 29 2.45 -6.24 -9.19
N GLY A 30 2.65 -5.88 -10.45
CA GLY A 30 1.73 -6.13 -11.54
C GLY A 30 0.60 -5.10 -11.60
N ASN A 31 -0.09 -5.11 -12.74
CA ASN A 31 -1.08 -4.09 -13.13
C ASN A 31 -2.30 -3.98 -12.21
N LYS A 32 -2.47 -4.91 -11.27
CA LYS A 32 -3.54 -4.83 -10.25
C LYS A 32 -3.24 -3.79 -9.19
N VAL A 33 -1.96 -3.68 -8.81
CA VAL A 33 -1.50 -2.69 -7.83
C VAL A 33 -0.90 -1.50 -8.56
N ASN A 34 -0.01 -1.72 -9.52
CA ASN A 34 0.58 -0.68 -10.36
C ASN A 34 -0.43 -0.17 -11.39
N THR A 35 -1.11 0.94 -11.09
CA THR A 35 -2.05 1.55 -12.04
C THR A 35 -1.37 2.66 -12.85
N LYS A 36 -2.16 3.39 -13.66
CA LYS A 36 -1.71 4.64 -14.28
C LYS A 36 -1.71 5.83 -13.31
N GLY A 37 -2.33 5.66 -12.15
CA GLY A 37 -2.38 6.64 -11.07
C GLY A 37 -1.14 6.57 -10.19
N ASN A 38 -1.28 7.13 -9.00
CA ASN A 38 -0.29 7.10 -7.94
C ASN A 38 -0.62 5.98 -6.97
N GLU A 39 0.38 5.15 -6.65
CA GLU A 39 0.36 4.23 -5.51
C GLU A 39 1.38 4.68 -4.49
N LEU A 40 0.91 5.02 -3.28
CA LEU A 40 1.71 5.65 -2.25
C LEU A 40 1.55 4.93 -0.91
N PHE A 41 2.52 5.16 -0.02
CA PHE A 41 2.52 4.66 1.35
C PHE A 41 2.31 3.13 1.48
N PRO A 42 3.02 2.28 0.71
CA PRO A 42 2.91 0.84 0.84
C PRO A 42 3.35 0.38 2.24
N PHE A 43 2.57 -0.52 2.83
CA PHE A 43 2.86 -1.18 4.10
C PHE A 43 2.47 -2.66 4.04
N ILE A 44 3.34 -3.58 4.44
CA ILE A 44 3.05 -5.02 4.44
C ILE A 44 3.02 -5.54 5.87
N THR A 45 1.95 -6.26 6.24
CA THR A 45 1.85 -6.97 7.53
C THR A 45 2.61 -8.29 7.51
N ASP A 46 2.89 -8.83 8.70
CA ASP A 46 3.46 -10.18 8.84
C ASP A 46 2.56 -11.27 8.22
N ASP A 47 1.25 -11.01 8.11
CA ASP A 47 0.27 -11.88 7.42
C ASP A 47 0.23 -11.69 5.89
N ASN A 48 1.24 -11.03 5.31
CA ASN A 48 1.34 -10.77 3.86
C ASN A 48 0.18 -9.95 3.27
N ILE A 49 -0.38 -9.03 4.05
CA ILE A 49 -1.38 -8.06 3.58
C ILE A 49 -0.67 -6.75 3.25
N LEU A 50 -0.72 -6.34 1.99
CA LEU A 50 -0.26 -5.03 1.54
C LEU A 50 -1.39 -4.02 1.70
N TYR A 51 -1.10 -2.93 2.39
CA TYR A 51 -1.89 -1.71 2.42
C TYR A 51 -1.19 -0.63 1.60
N PHE A 52 -1.94 0.16 0.85
CA PHE A 52 -1.41 1.29 0.08
C PHE A 52 -2.52 2.28 -0.24
N SER A 53 -2.18 3.55 -0.45
CA SER A 53 -3.11 4.54 -0.97
C SER A 53 -3.02 4.60 -2.50
N SER A 54 -4.16 4.64 -3.20
CA SER A 54 -4.20 4.79 -4.67
C SER A 54 -5.32 5.72 -5.14
N ASN A 55 -5.04 6.48 -6.22
CA ASN A 55 -6.01 7.29 -6.95
C ASN A 55 -6.29 6.76 -8.37
N GLY A 56 -5.73 5.60 -8.72
CA GLY A 56 -5.94 4.95 -10.02
C GLY A 56 -6.91 3.78 -9.97
N LEU A 57 -7.47 3.49 -8.79
CA LEU A 57 -8.48 2.46 -8.55
C LEU A 57 -9.83 3.10 -8.21
N VAL A 58 -10.92 2.33 -8.38
CA VAL A 58 -12.27 2.81 -8.04
C VAL A 58 -12.40 2.96 -6.53
N GLY A 59 -12.59 4.20 -6.08
CA GLY A 59 -12.66 4.55 -4.68
C GLY A 59 -13.70 5.61 -4.35
N MET A 60 -13.53 6.25 -3.20
CA MET A 60 -14.48 7.21 -2.63
C MET A 60 -14.03 8.67 -2.78
N GLY A 61 -12.71 8.90 -2.92
CA GLY A 61 -12.11 10.22 -2.92
C GLY A 61 -11.01 10.36 -3.97
N GLY A 62 -9.95 11.11 -3.61
CA GLY A 62 -8.77 11.25 -4.46
C GLY A 62 -7.84 10.06 -4.28
N LEU A 63 -7.01 10.11 -3.23
CA LEU A 63 -6.27 8.94 -2.74
C LEU A 63 -7.12 8.16 -1.73
N ASP A 64 -7.29 6.85 -1.97
CA ASP A 64 -8.01 5.95 -1.08
C ASP A 64 -7.09 4.81 -0.61
N ILE A 65 -7.28 4.30 0.61
CA ILE A 65 -6.56 3.14 1.14
C ILE A 65 -7.18 1.85 0.61
N TYR A 66 -6.32 0.98 0.08
CA TYR A 66 -6.64 -0.36 -0.39
C TYR A 66 -5.85 -1.41 0.38
N GLU A 67 -6.38 -2.62 0.44
CA GLU A 67 -5.66 -3.82 0.90
C GLU A 67 -5.57 -4.88 -0.20
N SER A 68 -4.44 -5.58 -0.30
CA SER A 68 -4.24 -6.74 -1.18
C SER A 68 -3.42 -7.82 -0.47
N THR A 69 -3.97 -9.01 -0.41
CA THR A 69 -3.30 -10.19 0.17
C THR A 69 -2.34 -10.82 -0.82
N TYR A 70 -1.23 -11.38 -0.32
CA TYR A 70 -0.34 -12.22 -1.09
C TYR A 70 -0.39 -13.66 -0.57
N LYS A 71 -0.88 -14.56 -1.41
CA LYS A 71 -1.02 -15.98 -1.09
C LYS A 71 -0.68 -16.83 -2.31
N ASP A 72 0.04 -17.93 -2.11
CA ASP A 72 0.41 -18.88 -3.17
C ASP A 72 1.10 -18.22 -4.37
N GLY A 73 1.96 -17.23 -4.10
CA GLY A 73 2.70 -16.49 -5.13
C GLY A 73 1.86 -15.47 -5.91
N LYS A 74 0.62 -15.19 -5.49
CA LYS A 74 -0.32 -14.33 -6.21
C LYS A 74 -0.88 -13.23 -5.31
N ARG A 75 -0.98 -12.02 -5.87
CA ARG A 75 -1.70 -10.90 -5.25
C ARG A 75 -3.20 -10.98 -5.54
N SER A 76 -4.03 -10.74 -4.53
CA SER A 76 -5.47 -10.56 -4.71
C SER A 76 -5.76 -9.21 -5.37
N GLU A 77 -6.96 -9.06 -5.94
CA GLU A 77 -7.46 -7.74 -6.34
C GLU A 77 -7.43 -6.79 -5.13
N PRO A 78 -6.94 -5.55 -5.28
CA PRO A 78 -7.01 -4.57 -4.21
C PRO A 78 -8.45 -4.25 -3.84
N ARG A 79 -8.73 -4.25 -2.55
CA ARG A 79 -10.05 -3.94 -2.01
C ARG A 79 -10.01 -2.57 -1.34
N ASN A 80 -10.89 -1.65 -1.76
CA ASN A 80 -11.06 -0.37 -1.08
C ASN A 80 -11.53 -0.63 0.37
N MET A 81 -10.91 0.05 1.32
CA MET A 81 -11.17 -0.17 2.75
C MET A 81 -12.50 0.42 3.23
N GLY A 82 -13.10 1.33 2.47
CA GLY A 82 -14.38 1.95 2.77
C GLY A 82 -14.37 2.81 4.03
N TYR A 83 -15.53 3.40 4.36
CA TYR A 83 -15.70 4.14 5.61
C TYR A 83 -15.57 3.20 6.84
N PRO A 84 -14.94 3.61 7.96
CA PRO A 84 -14.38 4.93 8.26
C PRO A 84 -12.93 5.13 7.85
N VAL A 85 -12.32 4.15 7.16
CA VAL A 85 -10.91 4.20 6.76
C VAL A 85 -10.69 5.12 5.55
N ASN A 86 -11.67 5.20 4.66
CA ASN A 86 -11.68 6.14 3.55
C ASN A 86 -12.82 7.15 3.70
N THR A 87 -12.56 8.35 3.22
CA THR A 87 -13.46 9.50 3.19
C THR A 87 -13.69 9.93 1.74
N HIS A 88 -14.31 11.08 1.52
CA HIS A 88 -14.49 11.68 0.19
C HIS A 88 -13.28 12.55 -0.22
N LYS A 89 -12.21 12.57 0.57
CA LYS A 89 -11.00 13.38 0.37
C LYS A 89 -9.81 12.46 0.05
N ASP A 90 -8.59 12.92 0.32
CA ASP A 90 -7.38 12.10 0.26
C ASP A 90 -7.13 11.45 1.62
N ASP A 91 -6.97 10.13 1.62
CA ASP A 91 -6.65 9.30 2.78
C ASP A 91 -5.25 8.69 2.63
N PHE A 92 -4.33 9.17 3.47
CA PHE A 92 -2.90 8.91 3.35
C PHE A 92 -2.42 7.87 4.37
N GLY A 93 -1.90 6.76 3.88
CA GLY A 93 -1.18 5.79 4.70
C GLY A 93 -2.04 5.17 5.80
N LEU A 94 -1.52 4.13 6.44
CA LEU A 94 -2.21 3.46 7.53
C LEU A 94 -1.20 3.12 8.61
N VAL A 95 -1.49 3.52 9.85
CA VAL A 95 -0.70 3.10 11.01
C VAL A 95 -1.45 1.95 11.66
N LEU A 96 -0.83 0.77 11.66
CA LEU A 96 -1.27 -0.38 12.43
C LEU A 96 -0.62 -0.37 13.80
N ASN A 97 -1.42 -0.39 14.86
CA ASN A 97 -0.88 -0.67 16.19
C ASN A 97 -0.63 -2.19 16.34
N LYS A 98 0.07 -2.59 17.41
CA LYS A 98 0.37 -4.01 17.70
C LYS A 98 -0.87 -4.89 17.93
N GLU A 99 -2.04 -4.27 18.12
CA GLU A 99 -3.33 -4.92 18.34
C GLU A 99 -4.15 -5.03 17.05
N GLY A 100 -3.62 -4.56 15.91
CA GLY A 100 -4.30 -4.58 14.61
C GLY A 100 -5.31 -3.46 14.40
N GLU A 101 -5.39 -2.47 15.30
CA GLU A 101 -6.23 -1.28 15.10
C GLU A 101 -5.69 -0.46 13.93
N LYS A 102 -6.55 -0.22 12.95
CA LYS A 102 -6.29 0.61 11.76
C LYS A 102 -6.56 2.06 12.13
N ARG A 103 -5.52 2.91 12.17
CA ARG A 103 -5.68 4.35 12.37
C ARG A 103 -5.16 5.13 11.18
N ILE A 104 -5.95 6.08 10.70
CA ILE A 104 -5.52 7.06 9.72
C ILE A 104 -4.81 8.18 10.50
N PRO A 105 -3.54 8.49 10.20
CA PRO A 105 -2.91 9.69 10.73
C PRO A 105 -3.59 10.93 10.10
N CYS A 106 -4.30 11.72 10.91
CA CYS A 106 -4.71 13.06 10.49
C CYS A 106 -3.45 13.93 10.37
N PHE A 107 -3.11 14.36 9.15
CA PHE A 107 -2.08 15.37 8.88
C PHE A 107 -2.70 16.73 8.61
#